data_AF-A0A7W1HY49-F1
#
_entry.id   AF-A0A7W1HY49-F1
#
_cell.length_a   1.000
_cell.length_b   1.000
_cell.length_c   1.000
_cell.angle_alpha   90.00
_cell.angle_beta   90.00
_cell.angle_gamma   90.00
#
_symmetry.space_group_name_H-M   'P 1'
#
loop_
_entity.id
_entity.type
_entity.pdbx_description
1 polymer ?
#
loop_
_entity_poly.entity_id
_entity_poly.type
_entity_poly.pdbx_seq_one_letter_code
_entity_poly.pdbx_strand_id
1 'polypeptide(L)'
;MLLGIKYEAARIGDVGNETLAGIEEQIREEVGEGWESDDRVIRGRNAVRREHGLPGLGEPGDRPSPVAPVRRPLWRRLFGR
;
A
#
# COMPACT_ATOMS: atom_id res chain seq x y z
N MET A 1 -7.04 7.68 5.41
CA MET A 1 -5.71 7.39 4.83
C MET A 1 -4.77 6.78 5.86
N LEU A 2 -4.45 7.48 6.96
CA LEU A 2 -3.54 6.95 7.99
C LEU A 2 -3.99 5.60 8.56
N LEU A 3 -5.30 5.43 8.81
CA LEU A 3 -5.84 4.16 9.28
C LEU A 3 -5.66 2.99 8.31
N GLY A 4 -5.80 3.22 6.99
CA GLY A 4 -5.54 2.20 5.98
C GLY A 4 -4.07 1.80 5.91
N ILE A 5 -3.16 2.76 6.10
CA ILE A 5 -1.71 2.49 6.23
C ILE A 5 -1.45 1.64 7.48
N LYS A 6 -2.00 2.05 8.63
CA LYS A 6 -1.84 1.35 9.91
C LYS A 6 -2.31 -0.10 9.81
N TYR A 7 -3.48 -0.32 9.22
CA TYR A 7 -4.06 -1.65 9.03
C TYR A 7 -3.20 -2.53 8.13
N GLU A 8 -2.83 -2.04 6.95
CA GLU A 8 -2.11 -2.87 5.98
C GLU A 8 -0.67 -3.16 6.42
N ALA A 9 -0.01 -2.20 7.09
CA ALA A 9 1.30 -2.40 7.68
C ALA A 9 1.25 -3.44 8.80
N ALA A 10 0.23 -3.37 9.67
CA ALA A 10 -0.01 -4.37 10.71
C ALA A 10 -0.25 -5.77 10.10
N ARG A 11 -1.09 -5.84 9.06
CA ARG A 11 -1.42 -7.08 8.37
C ARG A 11 -0.20 -7.73 7.70
N ILE A 12 0.61 -6.95 6.99
CA ILE A 12 1.82 -7.46 6.31
C ILE A 12 2.91 -7.80 7.33
N GLY A 13 3.02 -7.01 8.40
CA GLY A 13 3.99 -7.21 9.47
C GLY A 13 3.61 -8.29 10.49
N ASP A 14 2.48 -8.98 10.30
CA ASP A 14 2.00 -10.07 11.16
C ASP A 14 2.00 -9.72 12.67
N VAL A 15 1.54 -8.52 13.02
CA VAL A 15 1.61 -7.97 14.40
C VAL A 15 0.62 -8.61 15.40
N GLY A 16 0.05 -9.76 15.05
CA GLY A 16 -0.91 -10.51 15.85
C GLY A 16 -2.37 -10.08 15.67
N ASN A 17 -3.27 -11.05 15.79
CA ASN A 17 -4.71 -10.89 15.52
C ASN A 17 -5.40 -9.87 16.45
N GLU A 18 -4.99 -9.79 17.71
CA GLU A 18 -5.58 -8.84 18.69
C GLU A 18 -5.27 -7.38 18.30
N THR A 19 -4.02 -7.11 17.94
CA THR A 19 -3.59 -5.79 17.45
C THR A 19 -4.33 -5.41 16.18
N LEU A 20 -4.46 -6.35 15.25
CA LEU A 20 -5.15 -6.13 13.99
C LEU A 20 -6.64 -5.84 14.22
N ALA A 21 -7.30 -6.61 15.08
CA ALA A 21 -8.70 -6.41 15.45
C ALA A 21 -8.94 -5.03 16.11
N GLY A 22 -8.02 -4.57 16.96
CA GLY A 22 -8.10 -3.23 17.55
C GLY A 22 -7.97 -2.11 16.51
N ILE A 23 -7.19 -2.32 15.44
CA ILE A 23 -7.12 -1.38 14.32
C ILE A 23 -8.41 -1.41 13.50
N GLU A 24 -8.97 -2.60 13.24
CA GLU A 24 -10.25 -2.74 12.53
C GLU A 24 -11.40 -2.07 13.29
N GLU A 25 -11.46 -2.21 14.62
CA GLU A 25 -12.45 -1.53 15.46
C GLU A 25 -12.33 -0.01 15.34
N GLN A 26 -11.11 0.52 15.49
CA GLN A 26 -10.86 1.95 15.33
C GLN A 26 -11.33 2.44 13.95
N ILE A 27 -11.10 1.65 12.89
CA ILE A 27 -11.55 2.01 11.55
C ILE A 27 -13.08 2.00 11.47
N ARG A 28 -13.73 0.98 12.05
CA ARG A 28 -15.20 0.90 12.07
C ARG A 28 -15.83 2.07 12.82
N GLU A 29 -15.24 2.53 13.92
CA GLU A 29 -15.70 3.72 14.64
C GLU A 29 -15.54 5.01 13.82
N GLU A 30 -14.43 5.17 13.09
CA GLU A 30 -14.13 6.41 12.36
C GLU A 30 -14.75 6.49 10.95
N VAL A 31 -14.93 5.35 10.29
CA VAL A 31 -15.30 5.25 8.86
C VAL A 31 -16.62 4.50 8.67
N GLY A 32 -17.03 3.67 9.63
CA GLY A 32 -18.22 2.83 9.58
C GLY A 32 -17.95 1.40 9.08
N GLU A 33 -18.96 0.55 9.14
CA GLU A 33 -18.89 -0.88 8.76
C GLU A 33 -18.45 -1.09 7.29
N GLY A 34 -18.69 -0.12 6.40
CA GLY A 34 -18.31 -0.18 4.99
C GLY A 34 -16.88 0.24 4.67
N TRP A 35 -16.00 0.35 5.68
CA TRP A 35 -14.67 0.93 5.55
C TRP A 35 -13.75 0.24 4.55
N GLU A 36 -13.94 -1.06 4.30
CA GLU A 36 -13.13 -1.82 3.33
C GLU A 36 -13.24 -1.27 1.91
N SER A 37 -14.38 -0.65 1.60
CA SER A 37 -14.69 0.02 0.34
C SER A 37 -14.50 1.54 0.40
N ASP A 38 -14.11 2.12 1.54
CA ASP A 38 -13.85 3.56 1.65
C ASP A 38 -12.55 3.92 0.91
N ASP A 39 -12.67 4.84 -0.06
CA ASP A 39 -11.56 5.30 -0.90
C ASP A 39 -10.33 5.75 -0.10
N ARG A 40 -10.53 6.40 1.06
CA ARG A 40 -9.43 6.91 1.88
C ARG A 40 -8.74 5.77 2.62
N VAL A 41 -9.44 4.69 2.96
CA VAL A 41 -8.84 3.49 3.54
C VAL A 41 -8.11 2.70 2.47
N ILE A 42 -8.74 2.44 1.32
CA ILE A 42 -8.14 1.76 0.17
C ILE A 42 -6.85 2.45 -0.27
N ARG A 43 -6.84 3.78 -0.43
CA ARG A 43 -5.62 4.52 -0.79
C ARG A 43 -4.49 4.33 0.21
N GLY A 44 -4.80 4.29 1.51
CA GLY A 44 -3.81 4.05 2.56
C GLY A 44 -3.22 2.64 2.49
N ARG A 45 -4.09 1.64 2.32
CA ARG A 45 -3.66 0.24 2.15
C ARG A 45 -2.80 0.06 0.90
N ASN A 46 -3.22 0.64 -0.22
CA ASN A 46 -2.48 0.57 -1.48
C ASN A 46 -1.11 1.26 -1.43
N ALA A 47 -0.92 2.27 -0.58
CA ALA A 47 0.39 2.89 -0.37
C ALA A 47 1.38 1.87 0.22
N VAL A 48 0.98 1.17 1.28
CA VAL A 48 1.79 0.12 1.90
C VAL A 48 2.00 -1.04 0.93
N ARG A 49 0.93 -1.51 0.28
CA ARG A 49 1.02 -2.63 -0.70
C ARG A 49 2.02 -2.34 -1.80
N ARG A 50 2.04 -1.11 -2.34
CA ARG A 50 3.01 -0.69 -3.37
C ARG A 50 4.45 -0.78 -2.88
N GLU A 51 4.73 -0.34 -1.66
CA GLU A 51 6.07 -0.43 -1.06
C GLU A 51 6.52 -1.89 -0.89
N HIS A 52 5.57 -2.79 -0.66
CA HIS A 52 5.80 -4.23 -0.52
C HIS A 52 5.65 -5.02 -1.85
N GLY A 53 5.45 -4.35 -2.99
CA GLY A 53 5.30 -5.00 -4.30
C GLY A 53 4.02 -5.85 -4.45
N LEU A 54 3.01 -5.60 -3.62
CA LEU A 54 1.72 -6.27 -3.64
C LEU A 54 0.75 -5.58 -4.61
N PRO A 55 -0.21 -6.33 -5.21
CA PRO A 55 -1.24 -5.75 -6.07
C PRO A 55 -2.12 -4.79 -5.26
N GLY A 56 -2.68 -3.75 -5.89
CA GLY A 56 -3.62 -2.84 -5.26
C GLY A 56 -4.94 -3.51 -4.87
N LEU A 57 -5.81 -2.71 -4.27
CA LEU A 57 -7.18 -3.08 -3.90
C LEU A 57 -8.13 -2.11 -4.60
N GLY A 58 -9.24 -2.62 -5.11
CA GLY A 58 -10.35 -1.83 -5.65
C GLY A 58 -10.31 -1.49 -7.13
N GLU A 59 -9.29 -1.91 -7.90
CA GLU A 59 -9.27 -1.72 -9.37
C GLU A 59 -9.31 -3.04 -10.15
N PRO A 60 -10.01 -3.11 -11.30
CA PRO A 60 -9.98 -4.27 -12.22
C PRO A 60 -8.64 -4.48 -12.94
N GLY A 61 -7.56 -3.85 -12.49
CA GLY A 61 -6.42 -3.50 -13.33
C GLY A 61 -5.07 -3.52 -12.65
N ASP A 62 -4.85 -4.38 -11.65
CA ASP A 62 -3.55 -4.67 -11.03
C ASP A 62 -2.55 -5.34 -11.99
N ARG A 63 -2.43 -4.84 -13.22
CA ARG A 63 -1.20 -4.99 -13.96
C ARG A 63 -0.15 -4.16 -13.21
N PRO A 64 0.97 -4.77 -12.80
CA PRO A 64 2.09 -3.99 -12.32
C PRO A 64 2.46 -3.00 -13.43
N SER A 65 2.22 -1.71 -13.20
CA SER A 65 2.84 -0.69 -14.02
C SER A 65 4.35 -0.91 -13.91
N PRO A 66 5.09 -1.00 -15.03
CA PRO A 66 6.51 -1.29 -14.99
C PRO A 66 7.17 -0.28 -14.06
N VAL A 67 7.87 -0.81 -13.06
CA VAL A 67 8.77 -0.08 -12.17
C VAL A 67 9.46 1.00 -13.01
N ALA A 68 9.19 2.27 -12.69
CA ALA A 68 9.83 3.38 -13.39
C ALA A 68 11.33 3.06 -13.49
N PRO A 69 11.95 3.13 -14.68
CA PRO A 69 13.32 2.71 -14.82
C PRO A 69 14.17 3.50 -13.83
N VAL A 70 14.75 2.78 -12.87
CA VAL A 70 15.79 3.28 -11.96
C VAL A 70 16.70 4.17 -12.81
N ARG A 71 16.73 5.48 -12.52
CA ARG A 71 17.50 6.48 -13.26
C ARG A 71 18.92 5.94 -13.40
N ARG A 72 19.25 5.39 -14.58
CA ARG A 72 20.60 4.91 -14.86
C ARG A 72 21.51 6.14 -14.84
N PRO A 73 22.65 6.12 -14.12
CA PRO A 73 23.52 7.27 -14.04
C PRO A 73 24.03 7.61 -15.45
N LEU A 74 23.84 8.87 -15.85
CA LEU A 74 24.22 9.48 -17.14
C LEU A 74 25.74 9.42 -17.47
N TRP A 75 26.54 8.78 -16.62
CA TRP A 75 27.99 8.85 -16.61
C TRP A 75 28.62 7.84 -17.59
N ARG A 76 27.82 6.88 -18.09
CA ARG A 76 28.25 5.94 -19.14
C ARG A 76 28.34 6.55 -20.55
N ARG A 77 28.00 7.83 -20.73
CA ARG A 77 28.09 8.51 -22.04
C ARG A 77 29.42 9.23 -22.29
N LEU A 78 30.36 9.21 -21.34
CA LEU A 78 31.66 9.90 -21.46
C LEU A 78 32.87 9.00 -21.74
N PHE A 79 32.71 7.67 -21.80
CA PHE A 79 33.80 6.74 -22.09
C PHE A 79 33.42 5.67 -23.13
N GLY A 80 32.86 6.10 -24.26
CA GLY A 80 32.74 5.26 -25.46
C GLY A 80 33.89 5.61 -26.42
N ARG A 81 34.87 4.72 -26.52
CA ARG A 81 35.83 4.64 -27.64
C ARG A 81 35.32 3.59 -28.62
#